data_AF-A0A954LB10-F1
#
_entry.id   AF-A0A954LB10-F1
#
_cell.length_a   1.000
_cell.length_b   1.000
_cell.length_c   1.000
_cell.angle_alpha   90.00
_cell.angle_beta   90.00
_cell.angle_gamma   90.00
#
_symmetry.space_group_name_H-M   'P 1'
#
loop_
_entity.id
_entity.type
_entity.pdbx_description
1 polymer ?
#
loop_
_entity_poly.entity_id
_entity_poly.type
_entity_poly.pdbx_seq_one_letter_code
_entity_poly.pdbx_strand_id
1 'polypeptide(L)'
;MDGQSITEVLREIEAGDPAASEKLLPLVYEDLRRFAERRLAMEPPGQTLQATALVHEAYLTLAGSGQEWNHRGHFFMAAAEAIRRILIRRAEEKRALKR
;
A
#
# COMPACT_ATOMS: atom_id res chain seq x y z
N MET A 1 -20.95 6.68 -14.99
CA MET A 1 -19.98 5.69 -14.46
C MET A 1 -20.04 5.81 -12.97
N ASP A 2 -20.82 4.93 -12.37
CA ASP A 2 -21.08 4.82 -10.95
C ASP A 2 -19.76 4.54 -10.23
N GLY A 3 -19.12 5.61 -9.75
CA GLY A 3 -17.85 5.53 -9.04
C GLY A 3 -18.12 5.02 -7.62
N GLN A 4 -17.98 3.71 -7.43
CA GLN A 4 -18.10 3.07 -6.13
C GLN A 4 -17.10 3.72 -5.16
N SER A 5 -17.57 4.17 -4.00
CA SER A 5 -16.73 4.85 -3.02
C SER A 5 -15.83 3.85 -2.30
N ILE A 6 -14.61 4.28 -1.91
CA ILE A 6 -13.67 3.45 -1.13
C ILE A 6 -14.36 2.88 0.12
N THR A 7 -15.23 3.65 0.78
CA THR A 7 -15.96 3.21 1.97
C THR A 7 -16.98 2.11 1.69
N GLU A 8 -17.53 2.03 0.47
CA GLU A 8 -18.46 0.97 0.07
C GLU A 8 -17.69 -0.33 -0.15
N VAL A 9 -16.60 -0.25 -0.91
CA VAL A 9 -15.71 -1.39 -1.16
C VAL A 9 -15.15 -1.97 0.14
N LEU A 10 -14.75 -1.13 1.10
CA LEU A 10 -14.24 -1.60 2.39
C LEU A 10 -15.32 -2.36 3.20
N ARG A 11 -16.59 -1.97 3.10
CA ARG A 11 -17.70 -2.69 3.73
C ARG A 11 -17.96 -4.04 3.06
N GLU A 12 -17.84 -4.14 1.74
CA GLU A 12 -17.95 -5.42 1.05
C GLU A 12 -16.80 -6.39 1.42
N ILE A 13 -15.58 -5.85 1.61
CA ILE A 13 -14.44 -6.63 2.12
C ILE A 13 -14.71 -7.14 3.54
N GLU A 14 -15.25 -6.30 4.42
CA GLU A 14 -15.65 -6.69 5.78
C GLU A 14 -16.76 -7.76 5.79
N ALA A 15 -17.69 -7.70 4.83
CA ALA A 15 -18.71 -8.72 4.64
C ALA A 15 -18.15 -10.06 4.09
N GLY A 16 -16.83 -10.15 3.87
CA GLY A 16 -16.15 -11.35 3.42
C GLY A 16 -16.20 -11.57 1.91
N ASP A 17 -16.50 -10.53 1.11
CA ASP A 17 -16.44 -10.61 -0.34
C ASP A 17 -14.99 -10.44 -0.83
N PRO A 18 -14.31 -11.51 -1.31
CA PRO A 18 -12.93 -11.41 -1.75
C PRO A 18 -12.79 -10.57 -3.03
N ALA A 19 -13.82 -10.52 -3.88
CA ALA A 19 -13.81 -9.75 -5.12
C ALA A 19 -13.84 -8.23 -4.87
N ALA A 20 -14.35 -7.79 -3.71
CA ALA A 20 -14.30 -6.40 -3.29
C ALA A 20 -12.86 -5.90 -3.08
N SER A 21 -11.92 -6.78 -2.70
CA SER A 21 -10.50 -6.39 -2.61
C SER A 21 -9.96 -5.95 -3.97
N GLU A 22 -10.33 -6.64 -5.05
CA GLU A 22 -9.92 -6.29 -6.42
C GLU A 22 -10.49 -4.94 -6.87
N LYS A 23 -11.66 -4.54 -6.36
CA LYS A 23 -12.26 -3.22 -6.58
C LYS A 23 -11.56 -2.12 -5.80
N LEU A 24 -10.90 -2.44 -4.68
CA LEU A 24 -10.27 -1.44 -3.82
C LEU A 24 -9.01 -0.86 -4.45
N LEU A 25 -8.18 -1.72 -5.05
CA LEU A 25 -6.90 -1.32 -5.61
C LEU A 25 -7.01 -0.12 -6.56
N PRO A 26 -7.83 -0.11 -7.63
CA PRO A 26 -7.92 1.02 -8.55
C PRO A 26 -8.38 2.32 -7.87
N LEU A 27 -9.17 2.24 -6.80
CA LEU A 27 -9.65 3.42 -6.07
C LEU A 27 -8.58 4.07 -5.20
N VAL A 28 -7.66 3.27 -4.66
CA VAL A 28 -6.61 3.75 -3.75
C VAL A 28 -5.24 3.87 -4.43
N TYR A 29 -5.09 3.32 -5.63
CA TYR A 29 -3.81 3.23 -6.34
C TYR A 29 -3.13 4.58 -6.54
N GLU A 30 -3.86 5.58 -7.04
CA GLU A 30 -3.30 6.92 -7.30
C GLU A 30 -2.86 7.62 -6.00
N ASP A 31 -3.64 7.49 -4.93
CA ASP A 31 -3.31 8.06 -3.61
C ASP A 31 -2.07 7.38 -3.02
N LEU A 32 -2.00 6.04 -3.10
CA LEU A 32 -0.85 5.27 -2.63
C LEU A 32 0.40 5.56 -3.47
N ARG A 33 0.25 5.71 -4.80
CA ARG A 33 1.37 6.05 -5.69
C ARG A 33 1.94 7.41 -5.34
N ARG A 34 1.09 8.43 -5.20
CA ARG A 34 1.54 9.78 -4.79
C ARG A 34 2.23 9.76 -3.42
N PHE A 35 1.71 8.98 -2.48
CA PHE A 35 2.35 8.81 -1.18
C PHE A 35 3.72 8.14 -1.29
N ALA A 36 3.81 7.04 -2.06
CA ALA A 36 5.05 6.33 -2.33
C ALA A 36 6.10 7.22 -3.02
N GLU A 37 5.70 8.00 -4.02
CA GLU A 37 6.55 8.96 -4.73
C GLU A 37 7.15 10.00 -3.77
N ARG A 38 6.31 10.61 -2.92
CA ARG A 38 6.78 11.56 -1.89
C ARG A 38 7.73 10.90 -0.91
N ARG A 39 7.49 9.64 -0.55
CA ARG A 39 8.36 8.92 0.39
C ARG A 39 9.70 8.58 -0.23
N LEU A 40 9.71 8.12 -1.48
CA LEU A 40 10.92 7.82 -2.25
C LEU A 40 11.75 9.08 -2.53
N ALA A 41 11.13 10.23 -2.73
CA ALA A 41 11.82 11.50 -2.92
C ALA A 41 12.64 11.94 -1.68
N MET A 42 12.31 11.43 -0.49
CA MET A 42 13.06 11.67 0.75
C MET A 42 14.17 10.63 0.99
N GLU A 43 14.24 9.58 0.17
CA GLU A 43 15.27 8.56 0.31
C GLU A 43 16.57 8.99 -0.38
N PRO A 44 17.74 8.47 0.05
CA PRO A 44 19.01 8.77 -0.59
C PRO A 44 19.02 8.41 -2.09
N PRO A 45 19.73 9.17 -2.93
CA PRO A 45 19.88 8.85 -4.36
C PRO A 45 20.50 7.46 -4.56
N GLY A 46 20.16 6.80 -5.67
CA GLY A 46 20.58 5.42 -5.96
C GLY A 46 19.57 4.34 -5.55
N GLN A 47 18.30 4.72 -5.30
CA GLN A 47 17.18 3.78 -5.26
C GLN A 47 16.78 3.38 -6.69
N THR A 48 16.68 2.09 -6.96
CA THR A 48 16.09 1.54 -8.20
C THR A 48 14.60 1.23 -8.05
N LEU A 49 14.06 1.43 -6.84
CA LEU A 49 12.69 1.10 -6.52
C LEU A 49 11.74 2.13 -7.12
N GLN A 50 10.80 1.65 -7.93
CA GLN A 50 9.73 2.46 -8.49
C GLN A 50 8.55 2.54 -7.52
N ALA A 51 7.88 3.69 -7.48
CA ALA A 51 6.68 3.90 -6.66
C ALA A 51 5.59 2.86 -6.96
N THR A 52 5.38 2.52 -8.23
CA THR A 52 4.45 1.47 -8.67
C THR A 52 4.73 0.12 -8.00
N ALA A 53 5.99 -0.30 -7.96
CA ALA A 53 6.39 -1.56 -7.32
C ALA A 53 6.15 -1.52 -5.80
N LEU A 54 6.46 -0.38 -5.16
CA LEU A 54 6.22 -0.16 -3.74
C LEU A 54 4.73 -0.25 -3.37
N VAL A 55 3.85 0.31 -4.22
CA VAL A 55 2.40 0.23 -4.03
C VAL A 55 1.89 -1.20 -4.17
N HIS A 56 2.36 -1.94 -5.19
CA HIS A 56 1.95 -3.34 -5.39
C HIS A 56 2.37 -4.23 -4.22
N GLU A 57 3.61 -4.08 -3.73
CA GLU A 57 4.10 -4.86 -2.60
C GLU A 57 3.37 -4.53 -1.29
N ALA A 58 3.07 -3.24 -1.06
CA ALA A 58 2.25 -2.82 0.07
C ALA A 58 0.83 -3.39 -0.01
N TYR A 59 0.20 -3.36 -1.19
CA TYR A 59 -1.13 -3.94 -1.39
C TYR A 59 -1.16 -5.44 -1.12
N LEU A 60 -0.18 -6.21 -1.64
CA LEU A 60 -0.08 -7.65 -1.37
C LEU A 60 0.11 -7.94 0.13
N THR A 61 0.90 -7.11 0.82
CA THR A 61 1.10 -7.23 2.27
C THR A 61 -0.21 -7.02 3.04
N LEU A 62 -1.02 -6.05 2.62
CA LEU A 62 -2.31 -5.76 3.25
C LEU A 62 -3.39 -6.79 2.88
N ALA A 63 -3.46 -7.22 1.62
CA ALA A 63 -4.41 -8.24 1.17
C ALA A 63 -4.16 -9.60 1.87
N GLY A 64 -2.90 -9.91 2.17
CA GLY A 64 -2.51 -11.14 2.87
C GLY A 64 -2.57 -11.07 4.40
N SER A 65 -2.84 -9.91 5.02
CA SER A 65 -2.80 -9.77 6.49
C SER A 65 -4.04 -10.30 7.20
N GLY A 66 -5.13 -10.55 6.46
CA GLY A 66 -6.42 -10.95 7.05
C GLY A 66 -7.01 -9.90 7.99
N GLN A 67 -6.57 -8.65 7.88
CA GLN A 67 -6.95 -7.58 8.80
C GLN A 67 -8.22 -6.87 8.33
N GLU A 68 -9.13 -6.65 9.28
CA GLU A 68 -10.39 -5.95 9.05
C GLU A 68 -10.16 -4.43 8.95
N TRP A 69 -10.63 -3.84 7.84
CA TRP A 69 -10.45 -2.42 7.53
C TRP A 69 -11.70 -1.61 7.88
N ASN A 70 -11.92 -1.37 9.17
CA ASN A 70 -13.11 -0.68 9.71
C ASN A 70 -13.52 0.64 9.00
N HIS A 71 -12.58 1.38 8.40
CA HIS A 71 -12.87 2.61 7.64
C HIS A 71 -11.69 3.02 6.74
N ARG A 72 -11.94 3.93 5.80
CA ARG A 72 -10.93 4.47 4.86
C ARG A 72 -9.65 4.91 5.56
N GLY A 73 -9.75 5.65 6.67
CA GLY A 73 -8.58 6.11 7.43
C GLY A 73 -7.71 4.96 7.94
N HIS A 74 -8.31 3.89 8.44
CA HIS A 74 -7.60 2.70 8.91
C HIS A 74 -6.80 2.03 7.77
N PHE A 75 -7.42 1.86 6.60
CA PHE A 75 -6.75 1.33 5.42
C PHE A 75 -5.52 2.17 5.03
N PHE A 76 -5.68 3.50 4.92
CA PHE A 76 -4.56 4.38 4.54
C PHE A 76 -3.44 4.41 5.60
N MET A 77 -3.77 4.32 6.89
CA MET A 77 -2.77 4.20 7.95
C MET A 77 -1.98 2.90 7.82
N ALA A 78 -2.66 1.77 7.61
CA ALA A 78 -2.02 0.49 7.41
C ALA A 78 -1.15 0.46 6.14
N ALA A 79 -1.63 1.05 5.05
CA ALA A 79 -0.87 1.16 3.80
C ALA A 79 0.38 2.03 3.97
N ALA A 80 0.28 3.18 4.65
CA ALA A 80 1.42 4.03 4.97
C ALA A 80 2.45 3.29 5.82
N GLU A 81 2.00 2.50 6.79
CA GLU A 81 2.87 1.69 7.63
C GLU A 81 3.55 0.56 6.84
N ALA A 82 2.83 -0.15 5.97
CA ALA A 82 3.38 -1.17 5.09
C ALA A 82 4.49 -0.60 4.19
N ILE A 83 4.22 0.53 3.53
CA ILE A 83 5.19 1.24 2.69
C ILE A 83 6.44 1.63 3.49
N ARG A 84 6.27 2.15 4.72
CA ARG A 84 7.40 2.49 5.59
C ARG A 84 8.23 1.26 5.95
N ARG A 85 7.59 0.14 6.34
CA ARG A 85 8.28 -1.10 6.70
C ARG A 85 9.09 -1.66 5.52
N ILE A 86 8.53 -1.60 4.32
CA ILE A 86 9.19 -2.01 3.09
C ILE A 86 10.47 -1.18 2.83
N LEU A 87 10.38 0.15 2.95
CA LEU A 87 11.54 1.02 2.75
C LEU A 87 12.65 0.77 3.77
N ILE A 88 12.28 0.60 5.05
CA ILE A 88 13.23 0.28 6.12
C ILE A 88 13.93 -1.05 5.84
N ARG A 89 13.17 -2.11 5.54
CA ARG A 89 13.73 -3.43 5.22
C ARG A 89 14.76 -3.34 4.10
N ARG A 90 14.42 -2.65 3.00
CA ARG A 90 15.34 -2.47 1.87
C ARG A 90 16.59 -1.66 2.23
N ALA A 91 16.45 -0.63 3.07
CA ALA A 91 17.58 0.13 3.56
C ALA A 91 18.51 -0.74 4.43
N GLU A 92 17.96 -1.64 5.23
CA GLU A 92 18.73 -2.62 6.01
C GLU A 92 19.43 -3.65 5.12
N GLU A 93 18.75 -4.22 4.13
CA GLU A 93 19.32 -5.15 3.15
C GLU A 93 20.50 -4.52 2.40
N LYS A 94 20.35 -3.29 1.90
CA LYS A 94 21.44 -2.55 1.26
C LYS A 94 22.65 -2.34 2.17
N ARG A 95 22.45 -2.17 3.48
CA ARG A 95 23.55 -2.04 4.45
C ARG A 95 24.23 -3.38 4.72
N ALA A 96 23.47 -4.47 4.76
CA ALA A 96 24.01 -5.81 4.94
C ALA A 96 24.88 -6.25 3.74
N LEU A 97 24.45 -5.97 2.50
CA LEU A 97 25.23 -6.27 1.28
C LEU A 97 26.54 -5.47 1.15
N LYS A 98 26.71 -4.39 1.91
CA LYS A 98 27.94 -3.57 1.91
C LYS A 98 28.97 -3.98 2.97
N ARG A 99 28.64 -4.97 3.83
CA ARG A 99 29.52 -5.47 4.89
C ARG A 99 30.33 -6.68 4.44
#